data_AF-A0A958DBN8-F1
#
_entry.id   AF-A0A958DBN8-F1
#
_cell.length_a   1.000
_cell.length_b   1.000
_cell.length_c   1.000
_cell.angle_alpha   90.00
_cell.angle_beta   90.00
_cell.angle_gamma   90.00
#
_symmetry.space_group_name_H-M   'P 1'
#
loop_
_entity.id
_entity.type
_entity.pdbx_description
1 polymer ?
#
loop_
_entity_poly.entity_id
_entity_poly.type
_entity_poly.pdbx_seq_one_letter_code
_entity_poly.pdbx_strand_id
1 'polypeptide(L)'
;MQPQSLDGLSDPLVFVNVDITNWSGKKTLTPEDLGLDRSQLPPETLVSLGDKQLVDPEALKAFGSIRSAARRLCLAVGTRFLGGYAVPVAKAPALLAELDRLGQRYQDARTAFLAGYDMQLAAWTQQQPPEW
;
A
#
# COMPACT_ATOMS: atom_id res chain seq x y z
N MET A 1 38.30 8.42 39.38
CA MET A 1 36.94 8.64 38.88
C MET A 1 36.55 7.39 38.10
N GLN A 2 35.71 6.52 38.67
CA GLN A 2 35.28 5.30 37.97
C GLN A 2 34.30 5.69 36.85
N PRO A 3 34.41 5.10 35.64
CA PRO A 3 33.44 5.33 34.58
C PRO A 3 32.09 4.78 35.04
N GLN A 4 31.08 5.64 35.14
CA GLN A 4 29.70 5.20 35.35
C GLN A 4 29.25 4.42 34.11
N SER A 5 28.75 3.20 34.31
CA SER A 5 28.21 2.37 33.24
C SER A 5 26.95 3.02 32.66
N LEU A 6 26.96 3.29 31.35
CA LEU A 6 25.80 3.79 30.61
C LEU A 6 24.75 2.70 30.31
N ASP A 7 24.91 1.51 30.91
CA ASP A 7 24.05 0.34 30.69
C ASP A 7 22.57 0.60 31.02
N GLY A 8 22.28 1.63 31.85
CA GLY A 8 20.92 2.07 32.15
C GLY A 8 20.36 3.18 31.25
N LEU A 9 21.14 3.72 30.30
CA LEU A 9 20.71 4.79 29.39
C LEU A 9 20.22 4.28 28.02
N SER A 10 20.48 3.02 27.69
CA SER A 10 20.21 2.48 26.35
C SER A 10 19.03 1.51 26.39
N ASP A 11 17.85 1.98 26.00
CA ASP A 11 16.72 1.06 25.76
C ASP A 11 17.08 0.16 24.57
N PRO A 12 17.07 -1.18 24.72
CA PRO A 12 17.31 -2.06 23.60
C PRO A 12 16.21 -1.89 22.57
N LEU A 13 16.60 -1.80 21.31
CA LEU A 13 15.72 -1.57 20.17
C LEU A 13 15.58 -2.85 19.35
N VAL A 14 14.40 -3.05 18.78
CA VAL A 14 14.17 -3.99 17.69
C VAL A 14 13.90 -3.23 16.41
N PHE A 15 14.35 -3.82 15.29
CA PHE A 15 14.03 -3.33 13.97
C PHE A 15 12.74 -4.00 13.47
N VAL A 16 11.74 -3.18 13.15
CA VAL A 16 10.46 -3.62 12.59
C VAL A 16 10.37 -3.11 11.17
N ASN A 17 10.26 -4.02 10.19
CA ASN A 17 9.97 -3.68 8.81
C ASN A 17 8.51 -4.03 8.49
N VAL A 18 7.79 -3.07 7.91
CA VAL A 18 6.42 -3.26 7.41
C VAL A 18 6.45 -3.12 5.90
N ASP A 19 6.44 -4.26 5.22
CA ASP A 19 6.37 -4.32 3.77
C ASP A 19 4.95 -4.70 3.32
N ILE A 20 4.28 -3.76 2.67
CA ILE A 20 2.92 -3.92 2.14
C ILE A 20 2.90 -3.27 0.76
N THR A 21 2.66 -4.12 -0.24
CA THR A 21 2.50 -3.73 -1.64
C THR A 21 1.04 -3.89 -2.04
N ASN A 22 0.49 -2.88 -2.70
CA ASN A 22 -0.88 -2.89 -3.18
C ASN A 22 -0.88 -2.82 -4.70
N TRP A 23 -1.73 -3.62 -5.34
CA TRP A 23 -2.05 -3.42 -6.75
C TRP A 23 -2.83 -2.10 -6.91
N SER A 24 -2.53 -1.36 -7.97
CA SER A 24 -3.12 -0.03 -8.20
C SER A 24 -4.52 -0.09 -8.82
N GLY A 25 -4.95 -1.24 -9.35
CA GLY A 25 -6.20 -1.37 -10.11
C GLY A 25 -6.17 -0.62 -11.43
N LYS A 26 -4.99 -0.25 -11.92
CA LYS A 26 -4.79 0.58 -13.10
C LYS A 26 -3.92 -0.12 -14.13
N LYS A 27 -4.15 0.19 -15.40
CA LYS A 27 -3.29 -0.20 -16.51
C LYS A 27 -2.96 1.04 -17.32
N THR A 28 -1.70 1.19 -17.72
CA THR A 28 -1.30 2.26 -18.63
C THR A 28 -2.12 2.19 -19.91
N LEU A 29 -2.67 3.33 -20.31
CA LEU A 29 -3.43 3.46 -21.54
C LEU A 29 -2.52 3.24 -22.73
N THR A 30 -3.01 2.49 -23.71
CA THR A 30 -2.36 2.42 -25.01
C THR A 30 -3.10 3.31 -26.01
N PRO A 31 -2.45 3.77 -27.09
CA PRO A 31 -3.11 4.57 -28.13
C PRO A 31 -4.33 3.85 -28.70
N GLU A 32 -4.23 2.53 -28.84
CA GLU A 32 -5.28 1.67 -29.37
C GLU A 32 -6.51 1.61 -28.44
N ASP A 33 -6.32 1.77 -27.12
CA ASP A 33 -7.44 1.90 -26.17
C ASP A 33 -8.30 3.15 -26.43
N LEU A 34 -7.74 4.16 -27.11
CA LEU A 34 -8.42 5.41 -27.45
C LEU A 34 -8.75 5.50 -28.96
N GLY A 35 -8.52 4.43 -29.73
CA GLY A 35 -8.68 4.41 -31.19
C GLY A 35 -7.68 5.30 -31.93
N LEU A 36 -6.54 5.64 -31.31
CA LEU A 36 -5.50 6.49 -31.88
C LEU A 36 -4.36 5.66 -32.47
N ASP A 37 -3.74 6.18 -33.53
CA ASP A 37 -2.45 5.67 -34.01
C ASP A 37 -1.30 6.35 -33.25
N ARG A 38 -0.24 5.59 -32.95
CA ARG A 38 0.99 6.08 -32.31
C ARG A 38 1.61 7.25 -33.06
N SER A 39 1.48 7.27 -34.39
CA SER A 39 2.01 8.34 -35.24
C SER A 39 1.38 9.71 -34.97
N GLN A 40 0.19 9.74 -34.37
CA GLN A 40 -0.57 10.95 -34.06
C GLN A 40 -0.27 11.50 -32.67
N LEU A 41 0.46 10.74 -31.85
CA LEU A 41 0.79 11.13 -30.50
C LEU A 41 2.11 11.92 -30.45
N PRO A 42 2.20 12.94 -29.60
CA PRO A 42 3.49 13.56 -29.31
C PRO A 42 4.45 12.53 -28.69
N PRO A 43 5.78 12.77 -28.76
CA PRO A 43 6.78 11.95 -28.09
C PRO A 43 6.45 11.69 -26.62
N GLU A 44 6.68 10.47 -26.13
CA GLU A 44 6.41 10.08 -24.72
C GLU A 44 7.20 10.92 -23.71
N THR A 45 8.35 11.49 -24.13
CA THR A 45 9.14 12.42 -23.31
C THR A 45 8.43 13.74 -23.05
N LEU A 46 7.43 14.10 -23.86
CA LEU A 46 6.62 15.31 -23.71
C LEU A 46 5.28 15.03 -23.05
N VAL A 47 4.62 13.92 -23.40
CA VAL A 47 3.27 13.58 -22.88
C VAL A 47 3.14 12.08 -22.70
N SER A 48 2.55 11.66 -21.58
CA SER A 48 2.09 10.28 -21.37
C SER A 48 0.57 10.21 -21.44
N LEU A 49 0.02 9.09 -21.94
CA LEU A 49 -1.43 8.87 -22.03
C LEU A 49 -2.10 8.68 -20.66
N GLY A 50 -1.31 8.38 -19.62
CA GLY A 50 -1.81 8.06 -18.29
C GLY A 50 -2.29 6.61 -18.19
N ASP A 51 -3.26 6.39 -17.31
CA ASP A 51 -3.76 5.05 -16.96
C ASP A 51 -5.28 4.97 -17.05
N LYS A 52 -5.80 3.79 -17.42
CA LYS A 52 -7.20 3.41 -17.26
C LYS A 52 -7.43 2.66 -15.95
N GLN A 53 -8.58 2.90 -15.33
CA GLN A 53 -9.02 2.18 -14.15
C GLN A 53 -9.68 0.87 -14.57
N LEU A 54 -9.20 -0.23 -14.01
CA LEU A 54 -9.71 -1.57 -14.27
C LEU A 54 -10.85 -1.94 -13.32
N VAL A 55 -10.86 -1.37 -12.13
CA VAL A 55 -11.89 -1.58 -11.08
C VAL A 55 -12.17 -0.26 -10.40
N ASP A 56 -13.31 -0.18 -9.70
CA ASP A 56 -13.63 0.95 -8.84
C ASP A 56 -12.50 1.18 -7.81
N PRO A 57 -11.88 2.37 -7.75
CA PRO A 57 -10.85 2.70 -6.77
C PRO A 57 -11.29 2.49 -5.31
N GLU A 58 -12.59 2.61 -5.02
CA GLU A 58 -13.14 2.41 -3.67
C GLU A 58 -12.96 0.95 -3.23
N ALA A 59 -13.00 -0.01 -4.16
CA ALA A 59 -12.76 -1.43 -3.88
C ALA A 59 -11.34 -1.71 -3.35
N LEU A 60 -10.38 -0.83 -3.64
CA LEU A 60 -8.97 -0.98 -3.23
C LEU A 60 -8.61 -0.15 -1.98
N LYS A 61 -9.52 0.70 -1.49
CA LYS A 61 -9.27 1.64 -0.40
C LYS A 61 -8.90 0.96 0.92
N ALA A 62 -9.45 -0.24 1.17
CA ALA A 62 -9.15 -1.02 2.36
C ALA A 62 -7.64 -1.31 2.47
N PHE A 63 -6.99 -1.71 1.37
CA PHE A 63 -5.56 -2.01 1.35
C PHE A 63 -4.70 -0.77 1.63
N GLY A 64 -5.05 0.38 1.05
CA GLY A 64 -4.36 1.65 1.31
C GLY A 64 -4.53 2.13 2.76
N SER A 65 -5.72 1.94 3.31
CA SER A 65 -6.05 2.27 4.70
C SER A 65 -5.28 1.39 5.69
N ILE A 66 -5.19 0.07 5.45
CA ILE A 66 -4.42 -0.86 6.28
C ILE A 66 -2.94 -0.52 6.25
N ARG A 67 -2.37 -0.26 5.07
CA ARG A 67 -0.97 0.16 4.93
C ARG A 67 -0.66 1.43 5.72
N SER A 68 -1.55 2.42 5.64
CA SER A 68 -1.41 3.68 6.40
C SER A 68 -1.53 3.45 7.91
N ALA A 69 -2.47 2.58 8.34
CA ALA A 69 -2.64 2.23 9.74
C ALA A 69 -1.42 1.52 10.32
N ALA A 70 -0.84 0.54 9.61
CA ALA A 70 0.35 -0.18 10.05
C ALA A 70 1.55 0.76 10.24
N ARG A 71 1.79 1.65 9.27
CA ARG A 71 2.84 2.68 9.36
C ARG A 71 2.64 3.62 10.54
N ARG A 72 1.39 4.02 10.82
CA ARG A 72 1.05 4.88 11.95
C ARG A 72 1.27 4.18 13.29
N LEU A 73 0.93 2.89 13.40
CA LEU A 73 1.18 2.10 14.62
C LEU A 73 2.68 2.04 14.93
N CYS A 74 3.53 1.79 13.93
CA CYS A 74 4.97 1.78 14.14
C CYS A 74 5.50 3.16 14.58
N LEU A 75 5.02 4.25 14.00
CA LEU A 75 5.40 5.62 14.38
C LEU A 75 4.88 6.05 15.76
N ALA A 76 3.80 5.44 16.26
CA ALA A 76 3.26 5.77 17.57
C ALA A 76 4.18 5.31 18.72
N VAL A 77 4.99 4.28 18.49
CA VAL A 77 5.84 3.66 19.53
C VAL A 77 7.32 3.62 19.19
N GLY A 78 7.70 3.94 17.95
CA GLY A 78 9.07 3.95 17.46
C GLY A 78 9.33 5.10 16.49
N THR A 79 10.48 5.05 15.83
CA THR A 79 10.91 6.08 14.87
C THR A 79 11.38 5.46 13.56
N ARG A 80 11.42 6.24 12.48
CA ARG A 80 11.96 5.78 11.18
C ARG A 80 13.43 5.42 11.32
N PHE A 81 13.81 4.25 10.82
CA PHE A 81 15.18 3.77 10.84
C PHE A 81 15.39 2.80 9.68
N LEU A 82 16.45 2.98 8.87
CA LEU A 82 16.85 2.06 7.78
C LEU A 82 15.69 1.53 6.90
N GLY A 83 14.76 2.40 6.49
CA GLY A 83 13.60 2.02 5.68
C GLY A 83 12.43 1.35 6.45
N GLY A 84 12.66 0.93 7.69
CA GLY A 84 11.64 0.45 8.62
C GLY A 84 11.52 1.35 9.85
N TYR A 85 11.43 0.72 11.02
CA TYR A 85 11.22 1.38 12.30
C TYR A 85 12.11 0.80 13.39
N ALA A 86 12.76 1.65 14.17
CA ALA A 86 13.38 1.27 15.43
C ALA A 86 12.35 1.43 16.55
N VAL A 87 12.09 0.35 17.27
CA VAL A 87 11.04 0.27 18.31
C VAL A 87 11.66 -0.25 19.61
N PRO A 88 11.39 0.34 20.78
CA PRO A 88 11.85 -0.21 22.05
C PRO A 88 11.34 -1.65 22.26
N VAL A 89 12.22 -2.55 22.70
CA VAL A 89 11.88 -3.97 22.94
C VAL A 89 10.62 -4.12 23.78
N ALA A 90 10.46 -3.30 24.82
CA ALA A 90 9.30 -3.35 25.72
C ALA A 90 7.95 -3.07 25.00
N LYS A 91 7.95 -2.30 23.91
CA LYS A 91 6.75 -1.95 23.13
C LYS A 91 6.51 -2.87 21.95
N ALA A 92 7.52 -3.64 21.55
CA ALA A 92 7.47 -4.49 20.36
C ALA A 92 6.37 -5.57 20.41
N PRO A 93 6.15 -6.30 21.52
CA PRO A 93 5.11 -7.34 21.56
C PRO A 93 3.70 -6.78 21.29
N ALA A 94 3.37 -5.63 21.88
CA ALA A 94 2.08 -4.98 21.67
C ALA A 94 1.94 -4.46 20.23
N LEU A 95 2.99 -3.86 19.67
CA LEU A 95 3.00 -3.41 18.28
C LEU A 95 2.79 -4.59 17.31
N LEU A 96 3.53 -5.70 17.49
CA LEU A 96 3.45 -6.87 16.63
C LEU A 96 2.04 -7.48 16.66
N ALA A 97 1.41 -7.57 17.83
CA ALA A 97 0.03 -8.05 17.94
C ALA A 97 -0.98 -7.20 17.15
N GLU A 98 -0.84 -5.87 17.14
CA GLU A 98 -1.70 -5.00 16.32
C GLU A 98 -1.38 -5.11 14.82
N LEU A 99 -0.10 -5.26 14.46
CA LEU A 99 0.31 -5.48 13.08
C LEU A 99 -0.22 -6.82 12.54
N ASP A 100 -0.22 -7.87 13.35
CA ASP A 100 -0.78 -9.18 12.99
C ASP A 100 -2.29 -9.08 12.73
N ARG A 101 -3.03 -8.33 13.56
CA ARG A 101 -4.46 -8.07 13.32
C ARG A 101 -4.70 -7.31 12.02
N LEU A 102 -3.85 -6.33 11.69
CA LEU A 102 -3.92 -5.65 10.40
C LEU A 102 -3.56 -6.58 9.24
N GLY A 103 -2.60 -7.49 9.43
CA GLY A 103 -2.25 -8.54 8.49
C GLY A 103 -3.43 -9.46 8.20
N GLN A 104 -4.14 -9.93 9.22
CA GLN A 104 -5.34 -10.75 9.04
C GLN A 104 -6.43 -9.98 8.29
N ARG A 105 -6.71 -8.73 8.70
CA ARG A 105 -7.68 -7.87 7.99
C ARG A 105 -7.31 -7.65 6.52
N TYR A 106 -6.02 -7.59 6.20
CA TYR A 106 -5.56 -7.49 4.81
C TYR A 106 -5.89 -8.77 4.03
N GLN A 107 -5.63 -9.95 4.63
CA GLN A 107 -5.95 -11.23 3.99
C GLN A 107 -7.45 -11.44 3.80
N ASP A 108 -8.26 -11.01 4.77
CA ASP A 108 -9.72 -11.07 4.67
C ASP A 108 -10.22 -10.15 3.55
N ALA A 109 -9.72 -8.91 3.50
CA ALA A 109 -10.05 -7.97 2.42
C ALA A 109 -9.61 -8.48 1.04
N ARG A 110 -8.42 -9.11 0.96
CA ARG A 110 -7.92 -9.74 -0.27
C ARG A 110 -8.81 -10.90 -0.71
N THR A 111 -9.19 -11.77 0.21
CA THR A 111 -10.07 -12.91 -0.06
C THR A 111 -11.43 -12.43 -0.56
N ALA A 112 -12.02 -11.44 0.11
CA ALA A 112 -13.30 -10.85 -0.30
C ALA A 112 -13.22 -10.15 -1.66
N PHE A 113 -12.14 -9.40 -1.91
CA PHE A 113 -11.91 -8.74 -3.21
C PHE A 113 -11.80 -9.76 -4.34
N LEU A 114 -10.99 -10.81 -4.16
CA LEU A 114 -10.79 -11.84 -5.19
C LEU A 114 -12.06 -12.66 -5.44
N ALA A 115 -12.84 -12.97 -4.41
CA ALA A 115 -14.11 -13.68 -4.57
C ALA A 115 -15.14 -12.90 -5.39
N GLY A 116 -15.08 -11.55 -5.36
CA GLY A 116 -15.95 -10.67 -6.12
C GLY A 116 -15.33 -10.05 -7.36
N TYR A 117 -14.12 -10.44 -7.76
CA TYR A 117 -13.32 -9.70 -8.74
C TYR A 117 -14.02 -9.54 -10.09
N ASP A 118 -14.50 -10.63 -10.69
CA ASP A 118 -15.14 -10.59 -12.00
C ASP A 118 -16.44 -9.78 -11.98
N MET A 119 -17.20 -9.89 -10.88
CA MET A 119 -18.43 -9.12 -10.67
C MET A 119 -18.12 -7.62 -10.54
N GLN A 120 -17.08 -7.26 -9.78
CA GLN A 120 -16.66 -5.87 -9.63
C GLN A 120 -16.16 -5.27 -10.94
N LEU A 121 -15.40 -6.06 -11.73
CA LEU A 121 -14.95 -5.65 -13.06
C LEU A 121 -16.15 -5.40 -13.99
N ALA A 122 -17.10 -6.33 -14.06
CA ALA A 122 -18.30 -6.18 -14.88
C ALA A 122 -19.17 -4.99 -14.45
N ALA A 123 -19.36 -4.80 -13.13
CA ALA A 123 -20.11 -3.67 -12.59
C ALA A 123 -19.41 -2.34 -12.90
N TRP A 124 -18.08 -2.29 -12.77
CA TRP A 124 -17.30 -1.11 -13.11
C TRP A 124 -17.44 -0.74 -14.58
N THR A 125 -17.35 -1.71 -15.49
CA THR A 125 -17.56 -1.51 -16.94
C THR A 125 -18.97 -0.99 -17.24
N GLN A 126 -20.02 -1.54 -16.60
CA GLN A 126 -21.41 -1.11 -16.84
C GLN A 126 -21.69 0.33 -16.37
N GLN A 127 -20.90 0.84 -15.42
CA GLN A 127 -21.02 2.22 -14.94
C GLN A 127 -20.30 3.24 -15.84
N GLN A 128 -19.44 2.78 -16.74
CA GLN A 128 -18.71 3.67 -17.64
C GLN A 128 -19.56 3.99 -18.89
N PRO A 129 -19.34 5.16 -19.52
CA PRO A 129 -19.96 5.48 -20.80
C PRO A 129 -19.56 4.45 -21.88
N PRO A 130 -20.48 3.95 -22.71
CA PRO A 130 -20.19 2.92 -23.71
C PRO A 130 -19.24 3.37 -24.82
N GLU A 131 -19.03 4.68 -24.98
CA GLU A 131 -18.08 5.26 -25.94
C GLU A 131 -16.60 5.19 -25.49
N TRP A 132 -16.30 4.77 -24.26
CA TRP A 132 -14.95 4.67 -23.66
C TRP A 132 -14.73 3.32 -22.95
#